data_AF-A0A1F6QEE0-F1
#
_entry.id   AF-A0A1F6QEE0-F1
#
_cell.length_a   1.000
_cell.length_b   1.000
_cell.length_c   1.000
_cell.angle_alpha   90.00
_cell.angle_beta   90.00
_cell.angle_gamma   90.00
#
_symmetry.space_group_name_H-M   'P 1'
#
loop_
_entity.id
_entity.type
_entity.pdbx_description
1 polymer ?
#
loop_
_entity_poly.entity_id
_entity_poly.type
_entity_poly.pdbx_seq_one_letter_code
_entity_poly.pdbx_strand_id
1 'polypeptide(L)'
;MRRNVLNLFQMNSRKTAPVYITIGLRSDRSLEKVMKDKDFQAIFAYKPPIDFTWSYTSANGRITRELLPDTMKLRIVTSRKKPCVQLFGGPIILSDGTAMACSCVAAMDAIEDLGIGNIMNAHLIELWRSYKMKELRKSFSTNSLNKTCSGCDMYREPELYKTFEGREIARINKLRMEGKLVKRKSKPSEAFPQG
;
A
#
# COMPACT_ATOMS: atom_id res chain seq x y z
N MET A 1 3.01 -26.45 3.30
CA MET A 1 3.29 -25.09 3.82
C MET A 1 3.64 -25.07 5.32
N ARG A 2 2.85 -25.74 6.19
CA ARG A 2 3.06 -25.84 7.65
C ARG A 2 4.49 -26.14 8.12
N ARG A 3 5.16 -27.15 7.52
CA ARG A 3 6.52 -27.56 7.90
C ARG A 3 7.55 -26.44 7.76
N ASN A 4 7.48 -25.64 6.70
CA ASN A 4 8.44 -24.56 6.46
C ASN A 4 8.29 -23.44 7.50
N VAL A 5 7.05 -23.09 7.85
CA VAL A 5 6.76 -22.10 8.88
C VAL A 5 7.22 -22.58 10.26
N LEU A 6 6.95 -23.84 10.61
CA LEU A 6 7.43 -24.44 11.87
C LEU A 6 8.95 -24.46 11.96
N ASN A 7 9.63 -24.89 10.89
CA ASN A 7 11.10 -24.88 10.84
C ASN A 7 11.65 -23.48 11.04
N LEU A 8 11.02 -22.45 10.44
CA LEU A 8 11.41 -21.06 10.63
C LEU A 8 11.35 -20.65 12.12
N PHE A 9 10.26 -20.96 12.82
CA PHE A 9 10.12 -20.64 14.25
C PHE A 9 11.12 -21.42 15.12
N GLN A 10 11.34 -22.71 14.82
CA GLN A 10 12.32 -23.54 15.52
C GLN A 10 13.75 -23.02 15.35
N MET A 11 14.11 -22.57 14.13
CA MET A 11 15.42 -21.99 13.88
C MET A 11 15.56 -20.62 14.55
N ASN A 12 14.49 -19.82 14.54
CA ASN A 12 14.49 -18.50 15.14
C ASN A 12 14.62 -18.55 16.67
N SER A 13 13.97 -19.52 17.33
CA SER A 13 14.03 -19.67 18.79
C SER A 13 15.41 -20.09 19.32
N ARG A 14 16.26 -20.67 18.45
CA ARG A 14 17.64 -21.07 18.78
C ARG A 14 18.65 -19.94 18.63
N LYS A 15 18.26 -18.78 18.11
CA LYS A 15 19.16 -17.63 17.94
C LYS A 15 19.37 -16.93 19.29
N THR A 16 20.58 -16.46 19.52
CA THR A 16 20.91 -15.56 20.64
C THR A 16 20.13 -14.25 20.59
N ALA A 17 19.78 -13.80 19.37
CA ALA A 17 18.89 -12.68 19.11
C ALA A 17 17.81 -13.10 18.08
N PRO A 18 16.64 -13.60 18.53
CA PRO A 18 15.54 -13.97 17.65
C PRO A 18 15.01 -12.76 16.87
N VAL A 19 14.65 -12.97 15.60
CA VAL A 19 13.96 -11.95 14.80
C VAL A 19 12.47 -11.92 15.13
N TYR A 20 11.85 -10.76 15.01
CA TYR A 20 10.41 -10.63 15.18
C TYR A 20 9.68 -11.19 13.95
N ILE A 21 8.77 -12.14 14.15
CA ILE A 21 8.04 -12.83 13.07
C ILE A 21 6.54 -12.71 13.33
N THR A 22 5.83 -12.00 12.45
CA THR A 22 4.36 -11.91 12.43
C THR A 22 3.80 -12.89 11.40
N ILE A 23 2.68 -13.55 11.71
CA ILE A 23 1.94 -14.38 10.76
C ILE A 23 0.76 -13.59 10.20
N GLY A 24 0.82 -13.28 8.91
CA GLY A 24 -0.29 -12.69 8.16
C GLY A 24 -1.24 -13.77 7.66
N LEU A 25 -2.50 -13.74 8.11
CA LEU A 25 -3.56 -14.67 7.73
C LEU A 25 -4.59 -13.98 6.83
N ARG A 26 -4.83 -14.58 5.66
CA ARG A 26 -5.94 -14.26 4.74
C ARG A 26 -6.77 -15.51 4.58
N SER A 27 -7.80 -15.64 5.41
CA SER A 27 -8.55 -16.89 5.60
C SER A 27 -10.02 -16.69 5.27
N ASP A 28 -10.61 -17.69 4.63
CA ASP A 28 -12.05 -17.85 4.39
C ASP A 28 -12.81 -18.34 5.65
N ARG A 29 -12.08 -18.80 6.66
CA ARG A 29 -12.59 -19.17 7.99
C ARG A 29 -12.40 -18.03 8.99
N SER A 30 -13.28 -17.96 9.99
CA SER A 30 -13.15 -17.00 11.11
C SER A 30 -11.85 -17.21 11.89
N LEU A 31 -11.33 -16.14 12.51
CA LEU A 31 -10.14 -16.22 13.36
C LEU A 31 -10.27 -17.32 14.41
N GLU A 32 -11.42 -17.42 15.09
CA GLU A 32 -11.67 -18.46 16.09
C GLU A 32 -11.46 -19.89 15.53
N LYS A 33 -11.99 -20.17 14.33
CA LYS A 33 -11.83 -21.48 13.68
C LYS A 33 -10.37 -21.75 13.32
N VAL A 34 -9.64 -20.73 12.84
CA VAL A 34 -8.22 -20.86 12.53
C VAL A 34 -7.38 -21.06 13.80
N MET A 35 -7.71 -20.34 14.88
CA MET A 35 -7.00 -20.44 16.16
C MET A 35 -7.18 -21.82 16.83
N LYS A 36 -8.29 -22.52 16.55
CA LYS A 36 -8.57 -23.88 17.03
C LYS A 36 -8.06 -24.98 16.09
N ASP A 37 -7.55 -24.62 14.92
CA ASP A 37 -7.12 -25.59 13.92
C ASP A 37 -5.84 -26.32 14.36
N LYS A 38 -5.88 -27.66 14.30
CA LYS A 38 -4.78 -28.55 14.70
C LYS A 38 -3.49 -28.26 13.93
N ASP A 39 -3.58 -27.84 12.67
CA ASP A 39 -2.40 -27.57 11.86
C ASP A 39 -1.63 -26.33 12.33
N PHE A 40 -2.32 -25.39 12.96
CA PHE A 40 -1.70 -24.16 13.47
C PHE A 40 -1.25 -24.24 14.92
N GLN A 41 -1.71 -25.21 15.72
CA GLN A 41 -1.38 -25.29 17.16
C GLN A 41 0.13 -25.32 17.41
N ALA A 42 0.87 -26.10 16.62
CA ALA A 42 2.32 -26.19 16.75
C ALA A 42 3.02 -24.86 16.43
N ILE A 43 2.43 -24.03 15.57
CA ILE A 43 2.95 -22.70 15.22
C ILE A 43 2.59 -21.71 16.33
N PHE A 44 1.36 -21.75 16.85
CA PHE A 44 0.90 -20.88 17.92
C PHE A 44 1.58 -21.12 19.27
N ALA A 45 2.18 -22.31 19.47
CA ALA A 45 3.04 -22.57 20.64
C ALA A 45 4.23 -21.58 20.75
N TYR A 46 4.67 -21.00 19.63
CA TYR A 46 5.70 -19.94 19.60
C TYR A 46 5.16 -18.53 19.88
N LYS A 47 3.84 -18.40 20.13
CA LYS A 47 3.13 -17.15 20.41
C LYS A 47 3.45 -16.02 19.42
N PRO A 48 3.43 -16.28 18.09
CA PRO A 48 3.67 -15.21 17.14
C PRO A 48 2.52 -14.19 17.17
N PRO A 49 2.81 -12.90 16.95
CA PRO A 49 1.79 -11.93 16.60
C PRO A 49 1.04 -12.40 15.35
N ILE A 50 -0.28 -12.26 15.38
CA ILE A 50 -1.16 -12.63 14.27
C ILE A 50 -1.73 -11.34 13.67
N ASP A 51 -1.49 -11.15 12.38
CA ASP A 51 -2.16 -10.14 11.56
C ASP A 51 -3.24 -10.83 10.73
N PHE A 52 -4.51 -10.61 11.08
CA PHE A 52 -5.63 -11.25 10.39
C PHE A 52 -6.33 -10.23 9.48
N THR A 53 -6.40 -10.53 8.18
CA THR A 53 -7.03 -9.63 7.21
C THR A 53 -8.55 -9.79 7.23
N TRP A 54 -9.24 -8.78 7.74
CA TRP A 54 -10.71 -8.73 7.80
C TRP A 54 -11.34 -7.94 6.64
N SER A 55 -10.58 -6.99 6.06
CA SER A 55 -11.04 -6.10 5.00
C SER A 55 -10.21 -6.29 3.73
N TYR A 56 -10.91 -6.48 2.61
CA TYR A 56 -10.34 -6.78 1.31
C TYR A 56 -10.65 -5.65 0.33
N THR A 57 -9.76 -5.42 -0.62
CA THR A 57 -10.04 -4.50 -1.72
C THR A 57 -10.98 -5.13 -2.73
N SER A 58 -11.91 -4.33 -3.24
CA SER A 58 -12.77 -4.57 -4.39
C SER A 58 -12.01 -4.46 -5.71
N ALA A 59 -10.74 -4.03 -5.69
CA ALA A 59 -9.97 -3.74 -6.90
C ALA A 59 -10.74 -2.80 -7.86
N ASN A 60 -11.32 -1.74 -7.31
CA ASN A 60 -12.21 -0.80 -8.01
C ASN A 60 -13.45 -1.48 -8.62
N GLY A 61 -14.11 -2.35 -7.83
CA GLY A 61 -15.34 -3.05 -8.20
C GLY A 61 -15.17 -4.36 -8.98
N ARG A 62 -13.94 -4.78 -9.32
CA ARG A 62 -13.67 -6.08 -9.99
C ARG A 62 -13.91 -7.28 -9.07
N ILE A 63 -13.70 -7.09 -7.77
CA ILE A 63 -14.00 -8.08 -6.74
C ILE A 63 -15.30 -7.65 -6.07
N THR A 64 -16.36 -8.42 -6.30
CA THR A 64 -17.69 -8.19 -5.73
C THR A 64 -17.89 -9.02 -4.47
N ARG A 65 -18.97 -8.76 -3.72
CA ARG A 65 -19.25 -9.47 -2.47
C ARG A 65 -19.46 -10.97 -2.69
N GLU A 66 -20.07 -11.33 -3.83
CA GLU A 66 -20.44 -12.70 -4.20
C GLU A 66 -19.21 -13.57 -4.51
N LEU A 67 -18.08 -12.93 -4.84
CA LEU A 67 -16.79 -13.62 -5.08
C LEU A 67 -16.03 -13.91 -3.78
N LEU A 68 -16.51 -13.41 -2.64
CA LEU A 68 -15.82 -13.53 -1.36
C LEU A 68 -16.54 -14.51 -0.41
N PRO A 69 -15.79 -15.32 0.36
CA PRO A 69 -16.34 -16.06 1.49
C PRO A 69 -17.07 -15.15 2.48
N ASP A 70 -18.05 -15.68 3.20
CA ASP A 70 -18.92 -14.87 4.08
C ASP A 70 -18.20 -14.15 5.22
N THR A 71 -17.06 -14.69 5.63
CA THR A 71 -16.23 -14.11 6.68
C THR A 71 -15.39 -12.93 6.19
N MET A 72 -15.23 -12.77 4.86
CA MET A 72 -14.45 -11.71 4.25
C MET A 72 -15.34 -10.51 3.90
N LYS A 73 -14.88 -9.31 4.22
CA LYS A 73 -15.62 -8.06 3.93
C LYS A 73 -14.84 -7.18 2.98
N LEU A 74 -15.54 -6.53 2.05
CA LEU A 74 -14.95 -5.48 1.25
C LEU A 74 -14.70 -4.24 2.12
N ARG A 75 -13.55 -3.61 1.93
CA ARG A 75 -13.19 -2.35 2.58
C ARG A 75 -14.08 -1.24 2.05
N ILE A 76 -14.56 -0.38 2.96
CA ILE A 76 -15.35 0.80 2.62
C ILE A 76 -14.51 2.03 2.98
N VAL A 77 -14.35 2.93 2.00
CA VAL A 77 -13.72 4.24 2.21
C VAL A 77 -14.80 5.31 2.07
N THR A 78 -15.10 5.97 3.19
CA THR A 78 -16.18 6.96 3.31
C THR A 78 -15.76 8.39 3.04
N SER A 79 -14.46 8.69 3.06
CA SER A 79 -13.95 10.07 2.94
C SER A 79 -12.63 10.13 2.17
N ARG A 80 -12.51 11.14 1.29
CA ARG A 80 -11.35 11.39 0.43
C ARG A 80 -10.97 12.87 0.39
N LYS A 81 -10.86 13.50 1.57
CA LYS A 81 -10.65 14.96 1.71
C LYS A 81 -9.26 15.44 1.29
N LYS A 82 -8.29 14.53 1.09
CA LYS A 82 -6.90 14.86 0.79
C LYS A 82 -6.40 14.00 -0.38
N PRO A 83 -5.40 14.47 -1.14
CA PRO A 83 -4.82 13.66 -2.21
C PRO A 83 -4.28 12.34 -1.65
N CYS A 84 -4.56 11.23 -2.34
CA CYS A 84 -4.07 9.91 -1.96
C CYS A 84 -2.53 9.91 -1.89
N VAL A 85 -1.96 9.28 -0.85
CA VAL A 85 -0.50 9.19 -0.66
C VAL A 85 0.23 8.58 -1.85
N GLN A 86 -0.44 7.70 -2.59
CA GLN A 86 0.10 7.02 -3.77
C GLN A 86 0.49 7.99 -4.88
N LEU A 87 -0.19 9.14 -4.98
CA LEU A 87 0.09 10.19 -5.97
C LEU A 87 1.40 10.96 -5.67
N PHE A 88 2.11 10.60 -4.61
CA PHE A 88 3.40 11.16 -4.25
C PHE A 88 4.53 10.11 -4.27
N GLY A 89 4.23 8.85 -4.58
CA GLY A 89 5.20 7.76 -4.65
C GLY A 89 6.09 7.77 -5.90
N GLY A 90 5.73 8.56 -6.90
CA GLY A 90 6.32 8.52 -8.24
C GLY A 90 5.42 7.76 -9.22
N PRO A 91 5.64 7.94 -10.53
CA PRO A 91 4.85 7.24 -11.53
C PRO A 91 5.33 5.79 -11.69
N ILE A 92 4.44 4.92 -12.17
CA ILE A 92 4.83 3.62 -12.72
C ILE A 92 4.81 3.68 -14.25
N ILE A 93 5.67 2.90 -14.89
CA ILE A 93 5.78 2.84 -16.34
C ILE A 93 5.27 1.48 -16.80
N LEU A 94 4.25 1.50 -17.66
CA LEU A 94 3.76 0.31 -18.33
C LEU A 94 4.73 -0.11 -19.45
N SER A 95 4.58 -1.34 -19.94
CA SER A 95 5.48 -1.92 -20.95
C SER A 95 5.54 -1.16 -22.28
N ASP A 96 4.52 -0.36 -22.59
CA ASP A 96 4.43 0.50 -23.77
C ASP A 96 5.01 1.91 -23.55
N GLY A 97 5.59 2.17 -22.37
CA GLY A 97 6.09 3.48 -21.96
C GLY A 97 5.04 4.41 -21.36
N THR A 98 3.77 3.99 -21.25
CA THR A 98 2.73 4.81 -20.61
C THR A 98 3.06 5.02 -19.13
N ALA A 99 3.11 6.28 -18.71
CA ALA A 99 3.35 6.67 -17.33
C ALA A 99 2.02 6.84 -16.59
N MET A 100 1.85 6.11 -15.47
CA MET A 100 0.66 6.14 -14.63
C MET A 100 0.95 6.84 -13.30
N ALA A 101 -0.02 7.61 -12.80
CA ALA A 101 0.08 8.37 -11.55
C ALA A 101 0.01 7.51 -10.27
N CYS A 102 -0.48 6.27 -10.37
CA CYS A 102 -0.71 5.38 -9.24
C CYS A 102 -0.43 3.94 -9.64
N SER A 103 0.00 3.13 -8.67
CA SER A 103 0.36 1.71 -8.83
C SER A 103 -0.52 0.75 -8.05
N CYS A 104 -1.60 1.24 -7.42
CA CYS A 104 -2.51 0.37 -6.71
C CYS A 104 -3.22 -0.60 -7.66
N VAL A 105 -3.70 -1.72 -7.13
CA VAL A 105 -4.52 -2.68 -7.88
C VAL A 105 -5.75 -2.04 -8.53
N ALA A 106 -6.31 -0.99 -7.93
CA ALA A 106 -7.40 -0.20 -8.50
C ALA A 106 -7.02 0.50 -9.83
N ALA A 107 -5.73 0.73 -10.08
CA ALA A 107 -5.21 1.50 -11.21
C ALA A 107 -4.80 0.65 -12.43
N MET A 108 -4.89 -0.69 -12.36
CA MET A 108 -4.33 -1.60 -13.38
C MET A 108 -4.80 -1.30 -14.82
N ASP A 109 -6.06 -0.90 -15.00
CA ASP A 109 -6.61 -0.56 -16.33
C ASP A 109 -7.14 0.88 -16.38
N ALA A 110 -6.66 1.75 -15.49
CA ALA A 110 -7.20 3.10 -15.31
C ALA A 110 -6.42 4.15 -16.11
N ILE A 111 -5.96 3.82 -17.32
CA ILE A 111 -5.12 4.71 -18.15
C ILE A 111 -5.82 6.04 -18.42
N GLU A 112 -7.12 6.02 -18.68
CA GLU A 112 -7.92 7.23 -18.90
C GLU A 112 -7.90 8.16 -17.68
N ASP A 113 -8.08 7.61 -16.48
CA ASP A 113 -8.20 8.35 -15.23
C ASP A 113 -6.83 8.77 -14.65
N LEU A 114 -5.80 7.94 -14.83
CA LEU A 114 -4.54 8.00 -14.10
C LEU A 114 -3.30 8.07 -15.01
N GLY A 115 -3.45 7.99 -16.33
CA GLY A 115 -2.38 8.16 -17.30
C GLY A 115 -1.92 9.61 -17.36
N ILE A 116 -0.62 9.84 -17.12
CA ILE A 116 -0.01 11.18 -17.10
C ILE A 116 0.88 11.47 -18.32
N GLY A 117 0.99 10.51 -19.25
CA GLY A 117 1.69 10.66 -20.52
C GLY A 117 2.48 9.40 -20.88
N ASN A 118 3.46 9.53 -21.77
CA ASN A 118 4.31 8.42 -22.21
C ASN A 118 5.78 8.87 -22.24
N ILE A 119 6.69 8.03 -21.71
CA ILE A 119 8.12 8.36 -21.57
C ILE A 119 8.87 8.45 -22.90
N MET A 120 8.29 7.91 -23.98
CA MET A 120 8.85 8.05 -25.33
C MET A 120 8.67 9.46 -25.89
N ASN A 121 7.75 10.26 -25.30
CA ASN A 121 7.39 11.59 -25.79
C ASN A 121 7.87 12.74 -24.88
N ALA A 122 8.21 12.47 -23.62
CA ALA A 122 8.63 13.49 -22.65
C ALA A 122 9.45 12.89 -21.52
N HIS A 123 10.27 13.71 -20.87
CA HIS A 123 11.05 13.25 -19.72
C HIS A 123 10.15 12.94 -18.53
N LEU A 124 10.53 11.92 -17.75
CA LEU A 124 9.74 11.47 -16.60
C LEU A 124 9.42 12.60 -15.60
N ILE A 125 10.36 13.52 -15.40
CA ILE A 125 10.17 14.65 -14.50
C ILE A 125 9.13 15.65 -15.02
N GLU A 126 9.01 15.81 -16.34
CA GLU A 126 8.03 16.66 -16.99
C GLU A 126 6.64 16.04 -16.86
N LEU A 127 6.52 14.73 -17.13
CA LEU A 127 5.29 13.97 -16.94
C LEU A 127 4.79 14.06 -15.49
N TRP A 128 5.69 13.90 -14.52
CA TRP A 128 5.36 13.98 -13.09
C TRP A 128 4.98 15.39 -12.60
N ARG A 129 5.48 16.42 -13.28
CA ARG A 129 5.16 17.84 -13.03
C ARG A 129 4.08 18.39 -13.96
N SER A 130 3.51 17.54 -14.80
CA SER A 130 2.51 17.91 -15.80
C SER A 130 1.25 18.52 -15.19
N TYR A 131 0.51 19.25 -16.01
CA TYR A 131 -0.80 19.77 -15.64
C TYR A 131 -1.76 18.64 -15.22
N LYS A 132 -1.78 17.52 -15.96
CA LYS A 132 -2.59 16.33 -15.61
C LYS A 132 -2.32 15.84 -14.18
N MET A 133 -1.05 15.72 -13.78
CA MET A 133 -0.71 15.27 -12.43
C MET A 133 -1.11 16.29 -11.35
N LYS A 134 -0.98 17.59 -11.64
CA LYS A 134 -1.40 18.66 -10.71
C LYS A 134 -2.91 18.68 -10.53
N GLU A 135 -3.68 18.59 -11.61
CA GLU A 135 -5.14 18.53 -11.56
C GLU A 135 -5.64 17.27 -10.88
N LEU A 136 -5.02 16.11 -11.14
CA LEU A 136 -5.36 14.87 -10.44
C LEU A 136 -5.22 15.03 -8.91
N ARG A 137 -4.12 15.62 -8.44
CA ARG A 137 -3.95 15.88 -7.00
C ARG A 137 -4.98 16.90 -6.49
N LYS A 138 -5.23 17.98 -7.24
CA LYS A 138 -6.20 19.02 -6.87
C LYS A 138 -7.63 18.47 -6.79
N SER A 139 -7.97 17.49 -7.62
CA SER A 139 -9.31 16.91 -7.70
C SER A 139 -9.84 16.36 -6.36
N PHE A 140 -8.94 15.94 -5.44
CA PHE A 140 -9.30 15.46 -4.09
C PHE A 140 -9.79 16.57 -3.13
N SER A 141 -9.48 17.83 -3.43
CA SER A 141 -9.97 18.99 -2.68
C SER A 141 -11.26 19.58 -3.27
N THR A 142 -11.80 18.94 -4.30
CA THR A 142 -12.95 19.38 -5.08
C THR A 142 -13.92 18.20 -5.27
N ASN A 143 -15.14 18.45 -5.76
CA ASN A 143 -16.10 17.39 -6.09
C ASN A 143 -15.87 16.78 -7.50
N SER A 144 -14.63 16.77 -8.00
CA SER A 144 -14.29 16.36 -9.37
C SER A 144 -13.33 15.16 -9.44
N LEU A 145 -13.36 14.28 -8.43
CA LEU A 145 -12.60 13.03 -8.48
C LEU A 145 -13.02 12.20 -9.69
N ASN A 146 -12.03 11.66 -10.40
CA ASN A 146 -12.27 10.72 -11.48
C ASN A 146 -12.90 9.41 -10.98
N LYS A 147 -13.40 8.58 -11.91
CA LYS A 147 -14.13 7.34 -11.58
C LYS A 147 -13.29 6.38 -10.76
N THR A 148 -12.02 6.20 -11.13
CA THR A 148 -11.11 5.30 -10.42
C THR A 148 -10.84 5.78 -8.99
N CYS A 149 -10.52 7.05 -8.77
CA CYS A 149 -10.21 7.58 -7.44
C CYS A 149 -11.45 7.67 -6.54
N SER A 150 -12.61 8.00 -7.09
CA SER A 150 -13.88 8.05 -6.35
C SER A 150 -14.34 6.67 -5.88
N GLY A 151 -14.13 5.62 -6.68
CA GLY A 151 -14.44 4.23 -6.33
C GLY A 151 -13.35 3.49 -5.54
N CYS A 152 -12.13 4.04 -5.46
CA CYS A 152 -10.99 3.33 -4.87
C CYS A 152 -11.13 3.15 -3.36
N ASP A 153 -11.08 1.89 -2.90
CA ASP A 153 -11.03 1.50 -1.48
C ASP A 153 -9.60 1.32 -0.94
N MET A 154 -8.60 1.41 -1.82
CA MET A 154 -7.17 1.44 -1.49
C MET A 154 -6.67 2.86 -1.18
N TYR A 155 -7.59 3.84 -1.14
CA TYR A 155 -7.28 5.20 -0.75
C TYR A 155 -6.60 5.24 0.62
N ARG A 156 -5.51 6.00 0.70
CA ARG A 156 -4.80 6.28 1.94
C ARG A 156 -4.49 7.75 2.00
N GLU A 157 -4.86 8.39 3.11
CA GLU A 157 -4.41 9.74 3.40
C GLU A 157 -2.87 9.81 3.47
N PRO A 158 -2.28 10.99 3.23
CA PRO A 158 -0.85 11.21 3.40
C PRO A 158 -0.45 11.29 4.89
N GLU A 159 -0.91 10.34 5.71
CA GLU A 159 -0.70 10.28 7.16
C GLU A 159 0.77 10.18 7.53
N LEU A 160 1.56 9.45 6.74
CA LEU A 160 3.00 9.40 6.94
C LEU A 160 3.60 10.81 6.99
N TYR A 161 3.16 11.74 6.14
CA TYR A 161 3.65 13.13 6.13
C TYR A 161 3.18 13.97 7.33
N LYS A 162 2.27 13.44 8.17
CA LYS A 162 1.90 14.01 9.48
C LYS A 162 2.88 13.58 10.59
N THR A 163 3.72 12.56 10.36
CA THR A 163 4.77 12.11 11.30
C THR A 163 6.03 12.95 11.18
N PHE A 164 6.93 12.88 12.17
CA PHE A 164 8.24 13.54 12.10
C PHE A 164 9.07 13.00 10.93
N GLU A 165 9.06 11.68 10.76
CA GLU A 165 9.77 10.93 9.72
C GLU A 165 9.29 11.35 8.33
N GLY A 166 7.98 11.42 8.13
CA GLY A 166 7.43 11.85 6.84
C GLY A 166 7.69 13.32 6.53
N ARG A 167 7.64 14.21 7.53
CA ARG A 167 8.05 15.60 7.35
C ARG A 167 9.51 15.72 6.93
N GLU A 168 10.40 14.92 7.52
CA GLU A 168 11.82 14.90 7.15
C GLU A 168 12.04 14.37 5.73
N ILE A 169 11.32 13.31 5.32
CA ILE A 169 11.34 12.82 3.94
C ILE A 169 10.86 13.91 2.97
N ALA A 170 9.76 14.60 3.28
CA ALA A 170 9.25 15.70 2.45
C ALA A 170 10.26 16.84 2.33
N ARG A 171 10.91 17.22 3.42
CA ARG A 171 11.96 18.25 3.45
C ARG A 171 13.15 17.86 2.56
N ILE A 172 13.64 16.63 2.69
CA ILE A 172 14.74 16.10 1.85
C ILE A 172 14.35 16.11 0.37
N ASN A 173 13.13 15.67 0.04
CA ASN A 173 12.65 15.65 -1.33
C ASN A 173 12.52 17.07 -1.91
N LYS A 174 12.08 18.04 -1.12
CA LYS A 174 12.07 19.46 -1.52
C LYS A 174 13.48 19.97 -1.84
N LEU A 175 14.46 19.68 -0.99
CA LEU A 175 15.84 20.08 -1.22
C LEU A 175 16.44 19.44 -2.47
N ARG A 176 16.14 18.15 -2.72
CA ARG A 176 16.54 17.46 -3.96
C ARG A 176 15.90 18.07 -5.20
N MET A 177 14.63 18.48 -5.11
CA MET A 177 13.97 19.20 -6.20
C MET A 177 14.61 20.56 -6.50
N GLU A 178 15.21 21.20 -5.51
CA GLU A 178 16.00 22.43 -5.63
C GLU A 178 17.45 22.16 -6.08
N GLY A 179 17.79 20.92 -6.45
CA GLY A 179 19.13 20.53 -6.90
C GLY A 179 20.14 20.29 -5.77
N LYS A 180 19.73 20.31 -4.50
CA LYS A 180 20.64 20.12 -3.36
C LYS A 180 20.87 18.63 -3.08
N LEU A 181 22.14 18.25 -3.00
CA LEU A 181 22.56 16.90 -2.60
C LEU A 181 22.41 16.71 -1.09
N VAL A 182 21.33 16.04 -0.67
CA VAL A 182 21.06 15.74 0.74
C VAL A 182 21.09 14.23 0.96
N LYS A 183 22.08 13.77 1.73
CA LYS A 183 22.16 12.39 2.23
C LYS A 183 21.25 12.23 3.46
N ARG A 184 20.51 11.13 3.51
CA ARG A 184 19.66 10.78 4.66
C ARG A 184 20.58 10.40 5.83
N LYS A 185 20.48 11.09 6.98
CA LYS A 185 21.36 10.85 8.14
C LYS A 185 21.01 9.58 8.93
N SER A 186 19.79 9.07 8.82
CA SER A 186 19.33 7.89 9.56
C SER A 186 18.53 6.91 8.68
N LYS A 187 18.74 5.61 8.91
CA LYS A 187 17.82 4.54 8.47
C LYS A 187 16.49 4.74 9.22
N PRO A 188 15.33 4.59 8.57
CA PRO A 188 14.06 4.54 9.30
C PRO A 188 14.10 3.42 10.34
N SER A 189 13.68 3.73 11.58
CA SER A 189 13.71 2.81 12.72
C SER A 189 12.77 1.62 12.54
N GLU A 190 11.68 1.78 11.78
CA GLU A 190 10.70 0.74 11.51
C GLU A 190 10.14 0.86 10.09
N ALA A 191 9.78 -0.28 9.49
CA ALA A 191 9.43 -0.34 8.08
C ALA A 191 8.11 0.40 7.76
N PHE A 192 7.09 0.34 8.60
CA PHE A 192 5.83 1.08 8.45
C PHE A 192 5.08 1.08 9.79
N PRO A 193 4.51 2.19 10.27
CA PRO A 193 3.56 2.15 11.38
C PRO A 193 2.33 1.36 10.93
N GLN A 194 1.92 0.37 11.73
CA GLN A 194 0.68 -0.37 11.52
C GLN A 194 -0.49 0.62 11.70
N GLY A 195 -1.32 0.73 10.68
CA GLY A 195 -2.55 1.52 10.69
C GLY A 195 -3.78 0.62 10.60
#